data_AF-A0A168GAM2-F1
#
_entry.id   AF-A0A168GAM2-F1
#
_cell.length_a   1.000
_cell.length_b   1.000
_cell.length_c   1.000
_cell.angle_alpha   90.00
_cell.angle_beta   90.00
_cell.angle_gamma   90.00
#
_symmetry.space_group_name_H-M   'P 1'
#
loop_
_entity.id
_entity.type
_entity.pdbx_description
1 polymer ?
#
loop_
_entity_poly.entity_id
_entity_poly.type
_entity_poly.pdbx_seq_one_letter_code
_entity_poly.pdbx_strand_id
1 'polypeptide(L)'
;MNTRTLYERNENIYKYIERGSSMRDDNEFKYHSFTKGNLINILETLKKDNHNNDFDDFAEWCHSFWSNWRSDNEGLFHRTEEVTIDIVMEVFDFKISRIDISKEQIEEWLVRLY
;
A
#
# COMPACT_ATOMS: atom_id res chain seq x y z
N MET A 1 13.94 -11.05 13.33
CA MET A 1 12.99 -9.92 13.31
C MET A 1 11.76 -10.35 14.10
N ASN A 2 11.35 -9.59 15.12
CA ASN A 2 10.42 -10.05 16.14
C ASN A 2 8.98 -9.71 15.70
N THR A 3 8.14 -10.71 15.46
CA THR A 3 6.74 -10.54 14.97
C THR A 3 5.89 -9.63 15.87
N ARG A 4 6.28 -9.49 17.14
CA ARG A 4 5.62 -8.64 18.14
C ARG A 4 5.71 -7.14 17.84
N THR A 5 6.81 -6.67 17.25
CA THR A 5 6.99 -5.23 16.94
C THR A 5 6.27 -4.78 15.67
N LEU A 6 5.96 -5.70 14.75
CA LEU A 6 5.08 -5.45 13.60
C LEU A 6 3.64 -5.19 14.07
N TYR A 7 3.10 -6.06 14.93
CA TYR A 7 1.74 -5.90 15.46
C TYR A 7 1.51 -4.60 16.23
N GLU A 8 2.48 -4.16 17.05
CA GLU A 8 2.36 -2.93 17.85
C GLU A 8 2.46 -1.65 17.01
N ARG A 9 3.31 -1.61 15.96
CA ARG A 9 3.30 -0.51 14.98
C ARG A 9 1.98 -0.46 14.20
N ASN A 10 1.42 -1.63 13.91
CA ASN A 10 0.20 -1.74 13.14
C ASN A 10 -1.06 -1.29 13.91
N GLU A 11 -1.08 -1.15 15.24
CA GLU A 11 -2.30 -0.74 15.97
C GLU A 11 -2.85 0.64 15.56
N ASN A 12 -1.98 1.60 15.26
CA ASN A 12 -2.40 2.94 14.82
C ASN A 12 -2.90 2.94 13.38
N ILE A 13 -2.27 2.15 12.52
CA ILE A 13 -2.74 1.84 11.16
C ILE A 13 -4.12 1.18 11.24
N TYR A 14 -4.29 0.17 12.11
CA TYR A 14 -5.55 -0.56 12.30
C TYR A 14 -6.70 0.34 12.75
N LYS A 15 -6.45 1.31 13.64
CA LYS A 15 -7.46 2.31 14.05
C LYS A 15 -7.85 3.26 12.92
N TYR A 16 -6.94 3.57 12.00
CA TYR A 16 -7.27 4.35 10.80
C TYR A 16 -8.03 3.51 9.77
N ILE A 17 -7.72 2.23 9.64
CA ILE A 17 -8.38 1.27 8.75
C ILE A 17 -9.84 1.03 9.14
N GLU A 18 -10.15 0.90 10.44
CA GLU A 18 -11.53 0.68 10.92
C GLU A 18 -12.49 1.85 10.63
N ARG A 19 -11.96 3.04 10.30
CA ARG A 19 -12.77 4.21 9.97
C ARG A 19 -13.34 4.23 8.56
N GLY A 20 -13.05 3.22 7.73
CA GLY A 20 -13.65 3.07 6.41
C GLY A 20 -13.30 4.24 5.49
N SER A 21 -12.08 4.23 4.94
CA SER A 21 -11.76 5.14 3.85
C SER A 21 -12.48 4.69 2.58
N SER A 22 -13.61 5.34 2.28
CA SER A 22 -14.16 5.34 0.92
C SER A 22 -13.17 6.07 0.03
N MET A 23 -12.57 5.36 -0.91
CA MET A 23 -11.64 5.94 -1.88
C MET A 23 -12.33 7.05 -2.66
N ARG A 24 -11.61 8.16 -2.91
CA ARG A 24 -12.20 9.32 -3.59
C ARG A 24 -12.63 8.96 -5.01
N ASP A 25 -13.68 9.63 -5.51
CA ASP A 25 -14.21 9.36 -6.85
C ASP A 25 -13.27 9.77 -7.99
N ASP A 26 -12.35 10.69 -7.72
CA ASP A 26 -11.31 11.18 -8.62
C ASP A 26 -9.96 10.45 -8.49
N ASN A 27 -9.87 9.42 -7.65
CA ASN A 27 -8.62 8.66 -7.45
C ASN A 27 -8.19 7.96 -8.76
N GLU A 28 -6.97 8.27 -9.22
CA GLU A 28 -6.42 7.79 -10.50
C GLU A 28 -6.37 6.26 -10.59
N PHE A 29 -6.15 5.59 -9.46
CA PHE A 29 -5.95 4.14 -9.41
C PHE A 29 -7.25 3.37 -9.11
N LYS A 30 -8.40 4.04 -8.96
CA LYS A 30 -9.68 3.43 -8.55
C LYS A 30 -10.15 2.24 -9.36
N TYR A 31 -9.86 2.20 -10.65
CA TYR A 31 -10.29 1.12 -11.53
C TYR A 31 -9.23 0.03 -11.73
N HIS A 32 -8.06 0.15 -11.11
CA HIS A 32 -7.02 -0.87 -11.20
C HIS A 32 -7.33 -2.02 -10.24
N SER A 33 -7.40 -3.24 -10.77
CA SER A 33 -7.42 -4.44 -9.95
C SER A 33 -6.11 -4.56 -9.18
N PHE A 34 -6.17 -4.95 -7.91
CA PHE A 34 -4.94 -5.15 -7.17
C PHE A 34 -4.26 -6.45 -7.61
N THR A 35 -3.07 -6.30 -8.18
CA THR A 35 -2.17 -7.40 -8.51
C THR A 35 -0.74 -6.93 -8.24
N LYS A 36 0.17 -7.87 -7.93
CA LYS A 36 1.61 -7.57 -7.81
C LYS A 36 2.15 -6.84 -9.04
N GLY A 37 1.72 -7.25 -10.24
CA GLY A 37 2.10 -6.58 -11.49
C GLY A 37 1.63 -5.13 -11.56
N ASN A 38 0.40 -4.84 -11.16
CA ASN A 38 -0.11 -3.46 -11.13
C ASN A 38 0.59 -2.61 -10.06
N LEU A 39 0.89 -3.19 -8.89
CA LEU A 39 1.69 -2.52 -7.87
C LEU A 39 3.07 -2.12 -8.42
N ILE A 40 3.77 -3.05 -9.07
CA ILE A 40 5.08 -2.79 -9.70
C ILE A 40 4.95 -1.69 -10.76
N ASN A 41 3.97 -1.79 -11.66
CA ASN A 41 3.78 -0.80 -12.73
C ASN A 41 3.52 0.61 -12.17
N ILE A 42 2.70 0.75 -11.13
CA ILE A 42 2.42 2.04 -10.52
C ILE A 42 3.67 2.61 -9.83
N LEU A 43 4.41 1.77 -9.09
CA LEU A 43 5.69 2.17 -8.47
C LEU A 43 6.71 2.62 -9.52
N GLU A 44 6.81 1.92 -10.66
CA GLU A 44 7.68 2.34 -11.77
C GLU A 44 7.29 3.70 -12.36
N THR A 45 5.99 3.99 -12.48
CA THR A 45 5.47 5.29 -12.94
C THR A 45 5.83 6.39 -11.93
N LEU A 46 5.53 6.18 -10.65
CA LEU A 46 5.85 7.13 -9.58
C LEU A 46 7.36 7.45 -9.51
N LYS A 47 8.21 6.44 -9.71
CA LYS A 47 9.68 6.60 -9.78
C LYS A 47 10.13 7.52 -10.92
N LYS A 48 9.53 7.36 -12.11
CA LYS A 48 9.91 8.11 -13.32
C LYS A 48 9.56 9.58 -13.16
N ASP A 49 8.33 9.86 -12.75
CA ASP A 49 7.78 11.20 -12.91
C ASP A 49 7.90 12.06 -11.64
N ASN A 50 8.32 11.49 -10.50
CA ASN A 50 8.42 12.21 -9.21
C ASN A 50 7.07 12.77 -8.72
N HIS A 51 6.00 12.00 -8.95
CA HIS A 51 4.61 12.38 -8.67
C HIS A 51 4.24 12.18 -7.19
N ASN A 52 4.84 12.97 -6.30
CA ASN A 52 4.41 12.99 -4.89
C ASN A 52 2.92 13.38 -4.73
N ASN A 53 2.36 14.10 -5.70
CA ASN A 53 0.95 14.47 -5.70
C ASN A 53 0.01 13.26 -5.89
N ASP A 54 0.47 12.20 -6.57
CA ASP A 54 -0.34 11.01 -6.85
C ASP A 54 -0.09 9.92 -5.80
N PHE A 55 0.87 10.15 -4.89
CA PHE A 55 1.16 9.21 -3.82
C PHE A 55 -0.04 9.03 -2.88
N ASP A 56 -0.80 10.09 -2.61
CA ASP A 56 -1.95 9.99 -1.73
C ASP A 56 -3.02 9.06 -2.32
N ASP A 57 -3.25 9.15 -3.63
CA ASP A 57 -4.16 8.27 -4.36
C ASP A 57 -3.66 6.83 -4.42
N PHE A 58 -2.35 6.64 -4.64
CA PHE A 58 -1.72 5.33 -4.61
C PHE A 58 -1.84 4.67 -3.22
N ALA A 59 -1.62 5.43 -2.15
CA ALA A 59 -1.76 4.94 -0.78
C ALA A 59 -3.21 4.57 -0.43
N GLU A 60 -4.21 5.31 -0.96
CA GLU A 60 -5.61 4.91 -0.82
C GLU A 60 -5.93 3.62 -1.59
N TRP A 61 -5.36 3.45 -2.78
CA TRP A 61 -5.52 2.23 -3.56
C TRP A 61 -4.92 1.01 -2.86
N CYS A 62 -3.71 1.13 -2.31
CA CYS A 62 -3.08 0.12 -1.45
C CYS A 62 -3.95 -0.20 -0.22
N HIS A 63 -4.52 0.82 0.42
CA HIS A 63 -5.40 0.65 1.59
C HIS A 63 -6.72 -0.06 1.25
N SER A 64 -7.32 0.24 0.10
CA SER A 64 -8.53 -0.44 -0.38
C SER A 64 -8.28 -1.94 -0.57
N PHE A 65 -7.13 -2.31 -1.11
CA PHE A 65 -6.72 -3.71 -1.19
C PHE A 65 -6.60 -4.37 0.18
N TRP A 66 -5.86 -3.74 1.11
CA TRP A 66 -5.70 -4.26 2.47
C TRP A 66 -7.04 -4.47 3.19
N SER A 67 -7.95 -3.50 3.04
CA SER A 67 -9.29 -3.57 3.64
C SER A 67 -10.10 -4.77 3.10
N ASN A 68 -10.04 -5.00 1.78
CA ASN A 68 -10.69 -6.16 1.13
C ASN A 68 -10.01 -7.50 1.45
N TRP A 69 -8.69 -7.50 1.63
CA TRP A 69 -7.91 -8.67 2.02
C TRP A 69 -8.25 -9.11 3.45
N ARG A 70 -8.45 -8.16 4.38
CA ARG A 70 -8.80 -8.45 5.78
C ARG A 70 -10.26 -8.84 5.98
N SER A 71 -11.17 -8.41 5.11
CA SER A 71 -12.61 -8.70 5.23
C SER A 71 -12.98 -10.14 4.84
N ASP A 72 -12.07 -11.10 4.99
CA ASP A 72 -12.30 -12.54 4.79
C ASP A 72 -12.73 -12.95 3.38
N ASN A 73 -12.23 -12.25 2.36
CA ASN A 73 -12.26 -12.76 0.99
C ASN A 73 -11.16 -13.84 0.89
N GLU A 74 -11.40 -15.03 1.48
CA GLU A 74 -10.43 -16.10 1.80
C GLU A 74 -9.42 -16.41 0.69
N GLY A 75 -9.79 -16.23 -0.58
CA GLY A 75 -8.90 -16.43 -1.72
C GLY A 75 -7.76 -15.42 -1.85
N LEU A 76 -7.95 -14.16 -1.42
CA LEU A 76 -6.95 -13.10 -1.54
C LEU A 76 -5.84 -13.21 -0.50
N PHE A 77 -6.18 -13.63 0.72
CA PHE A 77 -5.23 -13.83 1.81
C PHE A 77 -4.13 -14.83 1.44
N HIS A 78 -4.55 -16.01 0.97
CA HIS A 78 -3.61 -17.10 0.68
C HIS A 78 -2.86 -16.97 -0.65
N ARG A 79 -3.26 -16.03 -1.53
CA ARG A 79 -2.65 -15.85 -2.86
C ARG A 79 -1.72 -14.65 -2.96
N THR A 80 -1.63 -13.83 -1.91
CA THR A 80 -0.79 -12.63 -1.91
C THR A 80 0.50 -12.92 -1.16
N GLU A 81 1.63 -12.60 -1.78
CA GLU A 81 2.95 -12.77 -1.17
C GLU A 81 3.12 -11.83 0.04
N GLU A 82 3.77 -12.31 1.10
CA GLU A 82 4.03 -11.55 2.33
C GLU A 82 4.74 -10.22 2.04
N VAL A 83 5.71 -10.21 1.10
CA VAL A 83 6.42 -8.99 0.70
C VAL A 83 5.52 -7.93 0.06
N THR A 84 4.48 -8.37 -0.67
CA THR A 84 3.50 -7.45 -1.28
C THR A 84 2.65 -6.80 -0.19
N ILE A 85 2.30 -7.57 0.84
CA ILE A 85 1.57 -7.07 2.01
C ILE A 85 2.42 -6.09 2.80
N ASP A 86 3.68 -6.41 3.06
CA ASP A 86 4.59 -5.53 3.79
C ASP A 86 4.72 -4.16 3.11
N ILE A 87 4.88 -4.15 1.78
CA ILE A 87 5.00 -2.89 1.02
C ILE A 87 3.70 -2.09 1.06
N VAL A 88 2.54 -2.74 0.94
CA VAL A 88 1.23 -2.07 1.09
C VAL A 88 1.10 -1.40 2.46
N MET A 89 1.55 -2.07 3.51
CA MET A 89 1.54 -1.55 4.87
C MET A 89 2.51 -0.37 5.04
N GLU A 90 3.73 -0.49 4.52
CA GLU A 90 4.73 0.58 4.52
C GLU A 90 4.23 1.82 3.78
N VAL A 91 3.63 1.67 2.60
CA VAL A 91 3.02 2.78 1.85
C VAL A 91 2.01 3.54 2.72
N PHE A 92 1.16 2.81 3.44
CA PHE A 92 0.17 3.46 4.29
C PHE A 92 0.79 4.13 5.53
N ASP A 93 1.84 3.55 6.10
CA ASP A 93 2.63 4.16 7.18
C ASP A 93 3.22 5.51 6.77
N PHE A 94 3.74 5.61 5.55
CA PHE A 94 4.24 6.88 5.01
C PHE A 94 3.12 7.91 4.88
N LYS A 95 1.94 7.51 4.38
CA LYS A 95 0.75 8.40 4.31
C LYS A 95 0.32 8.91 5.68
N ILE A 96 0.13 8.03 6.67
CA ILE A 96 -0.29 8.44 8.03
C ILE A 96 0.75 9.35 8.66
N SER A 97 2.03 9.03 8.48
CA SER A 97 3.15 9.80 9.02
C SER A 97 3.40 11.11 8.26
N ARG A 98 2.71 11.34 7.14
CA ARG A 98 2.90 12.49 6.24
C ARG A 98 4.36 12.64 5.81
N ILE A 99 5.01 11.51 5.55
CA ILE A 99 6.41 11.46 5.11
C ILE A 99 6.40 11.51 3.58
N ASP A 100 7.15 12.45 3.02
CA ASP A 100 7.40 12.50 1.58
C ASP A 100 8.19 11.28 1.14
N ILE A 101 7.78 10.69 0.03
CA ILE A 101 8.47 9.53 -0.54
C ILE A 101 9.57 9.98 -1.48
N SER A 102 10.73 9.38 -1.28
CA SER A 102 11.87 9.56 -2.16
C SER A 102 11.90 8.50 -3.24
N LYS A 103 12.62 8.78 -4.33
CA LYS A 103 12.83 7.80 -5.42
C LYS A 103 13.57 6.56 -4.93
N GLU A 104 14.48 6.73 -3.98
CA GLU A 104 15.22 5.64 -3.35
C GLU A 104 14.27 4.70 -2.59
N GLN A 105 13.29 5.24 -1.87
CA GLN A 105 12.31 4.40 -1.17
C GLN A 105 11.46 3.57 -2.15
N ILE A 106 11.04 4.17 -3.26
CA ILE A 106 10.32 3.45 -4.33
C ILE A 106 11.21 2.36 -4.93
N GLU A 107 12.49 2.64 -5.13
CA GLU A 107 13.45 1.67 -5.66
C GLU A 107 13.68 0.50 -4.69
N GLU A 108 13.75 0.74 -3.39
CA GLU A 108 13.81 -0.32 -2.38
C GLU A 108 12.57 -1.22 -2.42
N TRP A 109 11.38 -0.65 -2.57
CA TRP A 109 10.15 -1.43 -2.72
C TRP A 109 10.15 -2.27 -3.99
N LEU A 110 10.57 -1.70 -5.12
CA LEU A 110 10.69 -2.42 -6.39
C LEU A 110 11.69 -3.58 -6.28
N VAL A 111 12.86 -3.38 -5.65
CA VAL A 111 13.87 -4.43 -5.45
C VAL A 111 13.33 -5.59 -4.61
N ARG A 112 12.48 -5.32 -3.62
CA ARG A 112 11.84 -6.36 -2.80
C ARG A 112 10.73 -7.12 -3.54
N LEU A 113 10.12 -6.50 -4.55
CA LEU A 113 9.05 -7.10 -5.34
C LEU A 113 9.56 -8.00 -6.48
N TYR A 114 10.76 -7.79 -6.98
CA TYR A 114 11.40 -8.65 -7.99
C TYR A 114 12.08 -9.86 -7.35
#